data_AF-A0A267MQ27-F1
#
_entry.id   AF-A0A267MQ27-F1
#
_cell.length_a   1.000
_cell.length_b   1.000
_cell.length_c   1.000
_cell.angle_alpha   90.00
_cell.angle_beta   90.00
_cell.angle_gamma   90.00
#
_symmetry.space_group_name_H-M   'P 1'
#
loop_
_entity.id
_entity.type
_entity.pdbx_description
1 polymer ?
#
loop_
_entity_poly.entity_id
_entity_poly.type
_entity_poly.pdbx_seq_one_letter_code
_entity_poly.pdbx_strand_id
1 'polypeptide(L)'
;MKNSYSISVGELFANNVDEEKFLTILADAEKHLKEVLNENNLICPYCNLIIGNDFKIGVRIPIISKENPILTFFAVHSFCIENELRGLCEINENGELETTALNFLGMEDSVKEYQKELLKCLDMLEKEEINGQWKVFLRYDKAGKVSREIMTEAAKTRFKEIQDKGSSIICPTCSKEVKQINRCQLLFITNGKGKDANVELIHKSCESKFMKNMKRRGFNEFIHRT
;
A
#
# COMPACT_ATOMS: atom_id res chain seq x y z
N MET A 1 17.17 -2.14 18.65
CA MET A 1 16.13 -2.71 17.76
C MET A 1 14.83 -1.98 18.04
N LYS A 2 14.12 -1.53 17.00
CA LYS A 2 12.82 -0.85 17.15
C LYS A 2 11.73 -1.91 17.01
N ASN A 3 11.03 -2.23 18.09
CA ASN A 3 10.00 -3.26 18.07
C ASN A 3 8.64 -2.58 17.88
N SER A 4 8.16 -2.51 16.64
CA SER A 4 6.72 -2.40 16.40
C SER A 4 6.10 -3.75 16.76
N TYR A 5 5.29 -3.81 17.80
CA TYR A 5 4.59 -5.02 18.17
C TYR A 5 3.31 -5.11 17.36
N SER A 6 3.12 -6.26 16.71
CA SER A 6 1.92 -6.57 15.95
C SER A 6 1.51 -7.99 16.24
N ILE A 7 0.21 -8.22 16.40
CA ILE A 7 -0.33 -9.56 16.70
C ILE A 7 -0.99 -10.09 15.45
N SER A 8 -0.53 -11.24 14.98
CA SER A 8 -1.10 -11.98 13.87
C SER A 8 -2.18 -12.92 14.40
N VAL A 9 -3.45 -12.63 14.14
CA VAL A 9 -4.57 -13.47 14.57
C VAL A 9 -5.42 -13.89 13.37
N GLY A 10 -5.38 -15.19 13.07
CA GLY A 10 -6.44 -15.91 12.35
C GLY A 10 -6.59 -15.65 10.85
N GLU A 11 -6.94 -16.72 10.14
CA GLU A 11 -7.34 -16.76 8.73
C GLU A 11 -8.78 -16.24 8.58
N LEU A 12 -8.96 -14.94 8.29
CA LEU A 12 -10.29 -14.29 8.47
C LEU A 12 -11.09 -14.06 7.19
N PHE A 13 -10.53 -14.26 6.00
CA PHE A 13 -11.28 -13.98 4.77
C PHE A 13 -12.11 -15.14 4.22
N ALA A 14 -11.86 -16.38 4.65
CA ALA A 14 -12.46 -17.52 3.98
C ALA A 14 -13.98 -17.70 4.23
N ASN A 15 -14.58 -17.13 5.29
CA ASN A 15 -15.90 -17.62 5.74
C ASN A 15 -16.93 -16.58 6.26
N ASN A 16 -16.85 -15.30 5.87
CA ASN A 16 -17.59 -14.18 6.50
C ASN A 16 -17.19 -14.03 7.96
N VAL A 17 -16.60 -12.89 8.30
CA VAL A 17 -16.15 -12.66 9.67
C VAL A 17 -17.38 -12.55 10.56
N ASP A 18 -17.61 -13.59 11.37
CA ASP A 18 -18.57 -13.56 12.46
C ASP A 18 -18.19 -12.41 13.40
N GLU A 19 -19.05 -11.39 13.48
CA GLU A 19 -18.80 -10.14 14.20
C GLU A 19 -18.38 -10.41 15.66
N GLU A 20 -19.04 -11.37 16.32
CA GLU A 20 -18.70 -11.77 17.69
C GLU A 20 -17.28 -12.32 17.81
N LYS A 21 -16.82 -13.11 16.82
CA LYS A 21 -15.45 -13.63 16.79
C LYS A 21 -14.43 -12.52 16.55
N PHE A 22 -14.72 -11.58 15.65
CA PHE A 22 -13.82 -10.44 15.44
C PHE A 22 -13.71 -9.56 16.66
N LEU A 23 -14.83 -9.25 17.32
CA LEU A 23 -14.84 -8.46 18.55
C LEU A 23 -14.06 -9.16 19.67
N THR A 24 -14.17 -10.49 19.77
CA THR A 24 -13.36 -11.29 20.71
C THR A 24 -11.86 -11.17 20.40
N ILE A 25 -11.48 -11.35 19.13
CA ILE A 25 -10.09 -11.23 18.68
C ILE A 25 -9.56 -9.80 18.91
N LEU A 26 -10.37 -8.79 18.65
CA LEU A 26 -10.02 -7.39 18.86
C LEU A 26 -9.79 -7.10 20.35
N ALA A 27 -10.65 -7.62 21.22
CA ALA A 27 -10.51 -7.48 22.67
C ALA A 27 -9.24 -8.17 23.19
N ASP A 28 -8.92 -9.38 22.69
CA ASP A 28 -7.69 -10.09 23.01
C ASP A 28 -6.45 -9.32 22.53
N ALA A 29 -6.51 -8.76 21.31
CA ALA A 29 -5.44 -7.93 20.77
C ALA A 29 -5.23 -6.64 21.59
N GLU A 30 -6.32 -5.97 22.00
CA GLU A 30 -6.26 -4.79 22.86
C GLU A 30 -5.62 -5.11 24.20
N LYS A 31 -6.05 -6.20 24.84
CA LYS A 31 -5.51 -6.65 26.11
C LYS A 31 -4.01 -6.92 26.00
N HIS A 32 -3.60 -7.67 24.98
CA HIS A 32 -2.18 -7.96 24.76
C HIS A 32 -1.36 -6.70 24.52
N LEU A 33 -1.84 -5.75 23.70
CA LEU A 33 -1.11 -4.49 23.47
C LEU A 33 -0.98 -3.66 24.76
N LYS A 34 -1.98 -3.66 25.64
CA LYS A 34 -1.91 -3.03 26.96
C LYS A 34 -0.91 -3.72 27.88
N GLU A 35 -0.86 -5.05 27.88
CA GLU A 35 0.15 -5.82 28.63
C GLU A 35 1.56 -5.48 28.13
N VAL A 36 1.76 -5.43 26.81
CA VAL A 36 3.05 -5.03 26.23
C VAL A 36 3.40 -3.59 26.60
N LEU A 37 2.45 -2.64 26.62
CA LEU A 37 2.69 -1.26 27.07
C LEU A 37 3.16 -1.15 28.52
N ASN A 38 2.69 -2.04 29.40
CA ASN A 38 3.10 -2.05 30.80
C ASN A 38 4.56 -2.48 30.98
N GLU A 39 5.06 -3.32 30.07
CA GLU A 39 6.40 -3.90 30.15
C GLU A 39 7.40 -3.24 29.19
N ASN A 40 6.92 -2.64 28.10
CA ASN A 40 7.71 -2.14 26.98
C ASN A 40 7.09 -0.87 26.39
N ASN A 41 7.92 -0.01 25.80
CA ASN A 41 7.42 1.11 25.00
C ASN A 41 6.97 0.60 23.63
N LEU A 42 5.67 0.73 23.32
CA LEU A 42 5.19 0.59 21.95
C LEU A 42 5.51 1.84 21.14
N ILE A 43 5.91 1.68 19.88
CA ILE A 43 6.17 2.77 18.94
C ILE A 43 5.06 2.81 17.91
N CYS A 44 4.47 3.98 17.72
CA CYS A 44 3.47 4.21 16.67
C CYS A 44 4.14 4.07 15.29
N PRO A 45 3.62 3.21 14.40
CA PRO A 45 4.24 2.99 13.08
C PRO A 45 4.21 4.24 12.20
N TYR A 46 3.33 5.20 12.50
CA TYR A 46 3.12 6.38 11.68
C TYR A 46 4.00 7.57 12.06
N CYS A 47 4.06 7.93 13.34
CA CYS A 47 4.79 9.09 13.81
C CYS A 47 6.12 8.74 14.48
N ASN A 48 6.39 7.43 14.68
CA ASN A 48 7.58 6.92 15.38
C ASN A 48 7.73 7.43 16.83
N LEU A 49 6.66 7.91 17.44
CA LEU A 49 6.63 8.30 18.85
C LEU A 49 6.10 7.16 19.73
N ILE A 50 6.44 7.21 21.02
CA ILE A 50 5.97 6.23 22.01
C ILE A 50 4.46 6.37 22.18
N ILE A 51 3.77 5.23 22.20
CA ILE A 51 2.34 5.12 22.43
C ILE A 51 2.08 5.09 23.94
N GLY A 52 1.10 5.86 24.39
CA GLY A 52 0.59 5.80 25.77
C GLY A 52 -0.65 4.91 25.86
N ASN A 53 -1.29 4.90 27.02
CA ASN A 53 -2.48 4.06 27.27
C ASN A 53 -3.69 4.42 26.39
N ASP A 54 -3.75 5.65 25.87
CA ASP A 54 -4.80 6.14 24.98
C ASP A 54 -4.44 5.91 23.50
N PHE A 55 -4.48 4.65 23.08
CA PHE A 55 -4.22 4.24 21.70
C PHE A 55 -5.48 3.75 20.97
N LYS A 56 -5.41 3.71 19.65
CA LYS A 56 -6.38 3.04 18.77
C LYS A 56 -5.75 1.81 18.13
N ILE A 57 -6.59 0.87 17.73
CA ILE A 57 -6.16 -0.36 17.06
C ILE A 57 -6.37 -0.23 15.56
N GLY A 58 -5.29 -0.38 14.80
CA GLY A 58 -5.31 -0.59 13.37
C GLY A 58 -5.28 -2.07 13.02
N VAL A 59 -5.76 -2.39 11.82
CA VAL A 59 -5.77 -3.73 11.22
C VAL A 59 -4.98 -3.68 9.92
N ARG A 60 -4.09 -4.64 9.73
CA ARG A 60 -3.32 -4.90 8.51
C ARG A 60 -3.69 -6.24 7.92
N ILE A 61 -3.75 -6.26 6.59
CA ILE A 61 -4.19 -7.42 5.80
C ILE A 61 -3.20 -7.64 4.68
N PRO A 62 -2.49 -8.78 4.66
CA PRO A 62 -1.60 -9.12 3.56
C PRO A 62 -2.41 -9.30 2.27
N ILE A 63 -2.13 -8.49 1.26
CA ILE A 63 -2.86 -8.52 -0.01
C ILE A 63 -2.59 -9.81 -0.80
N ILE A 64 -1.39 -10.39 -0.65
CA ILE A 64 -0.89 -11.53 -1.44
C ILE A 64 -1.40 -12.89 -0.92
N SER A 65 -2.08 -12.96 0.23
CA SER A 65 -2.63 -14.22 0.72
C SER A 65 -3.90 -14.58 -0.05
N LYS A 66 -3.77 -15.49 -1.03
CA LYS A 66 -4.88 -15.92 -1.90
C LYS A 66 -5.91 -16.81 -1.22
N GLU A 67 -5.56 -17.43 -0.09
CA GLU A 67 -6.43 -18.44 0.51
C GLU A 67 -6.89 -18.05 1.91
N ASN A 68 -6.10 -17.28 2.68
CA ASN A 68 -6.42 -16.89 4.04
C ASN A 68 -5.50 -15.76 4.57
N PRO A 69 -5.86 -14.48 4.43
CA PRO A 69 -5.08 -13.39 5.00
C PRO A 69 -5.13 -13.46 6.53
N ILE A 70 -3.96 -13.45 7.14
CA ILE A 70 -3.82 -13.32 8.58
C ILE A 70 -3.99 -11.84 8.94
N LEU A 71 -4.99 -11.52 9.77
CA LEU A 71 -5.13 -10.14 10.25
C LEU A 71 -4.02 -9.84 11.24
N THR A 72 -3.44 -8.66 11.07
CA THR A 72 -2.39 -8.16 11.95
C THR A 72 -2.88 -6.91 12.66
N PHE A 73 -2.99 -6.95 13.98
CA PHE A 73 -3.41 -5.81 14.80
C PHE A 73 -2.20 -5.03 15.29
N PHE A 74 -2.32 -3.70 15.36
CA PHE A 74 -1.25 -2.83 15.84
C PHE A 74 -1.81 -1.59 16.56
N ALA A 75 -1.05 -1.08 17.52
CA ALA A 75 -1.40 0.13 18.25
C ALA A 75 -0.95 1.39 17.51
N VAL A 76 -1.77 2.44 17.57
CA VAL A 76 -1.51 3.74 16.92
C VAL A 76 -1.99 4.88 17.83
N HIS A 77 -1.40 6.07 17.72
CA HIS A 77 -1.98 7.25 18.37
C HIS A 77 -3.31 7.62 17.70
N SER A 78 -4.32 8.01 18.49
CA SER A 78 -5.64 8.42 18.00
C SER A 78 -5.55 9.43 16.85
N PHE A 79 -4.75 10.49 17.00
CA PHE A 79 -4.58 11.52 15.96
C PHE A 79 -3.87 11.02 14.68
N CYS A 80 -3.12 9.91 14.74
CA CYS A 80 -2.43 9.38 13.55
C CYS A 80 -3.37 8.61 12.61
N ILE A 81 -4.48 8.09 13.14
CA ILE A 81 -5.43 7.26 12.38
C ILE A 81 -6.78 7.96 12.17
N GLU A 82 -7.11 8.96 13.00
CA GLU A 82 -8.25 9.86 12.81
C GLU A 82 -8.01 10.95 11.75
N ASN A 83 -6.81 11.00 11.15
CA ASN A 83 -6.57 11.84 9.98
C ASN A 83 -7.43 11.32 8.82
N GLU A 84 -8.32 12.14 8.27
CA GLU A 84 -9.27 11.78 7.20
C GLU A 84 -8.61 11.11 5.99
N LEU A 85 -7.31 11.34 5.77
CA LEU A 85 -6.53 10.66 4.74
C LEU A 85 -6.28 9.17 5.05
N ARG A 86 -6.10 8.78 6.32
CA ARG A 86 -5.66 7.43 6.75
C ARG A 86 -6.73 6.58 7.42
N GLY A 87 -7.90 7.16 7.70
CA GLY A 87 -9.07 6.40 8.16
C GLY A 87 -9.73 5.58 7.05
N LEU A 88 -9.43 5.92 5.79
CA LEU A 88 -9.85 5.17 4.62
C LEU A 88 -8.92 3.96 4.42
N CYS A 89 -9.46 2.88 3.86
CA CYS A 89 -8.69 1.68 3.50
C CYS A 89 -7.51 2.06 2.58
N GLU A 90 -6.28 1.94 3.06
CA GLU A 90 -5.04 2.32 2.34
C GLU A 90 -4.10 1.13 2.18
N ILE A 91 -3.15 1.20 1.24
CA ILE A 91 -2.02 0.28 1.21
C ILE A 91 -0.84 0.92 1.92
N ASN A 92 -0.35 0.26 2.95
CA ASN A 92 0.83 0.71 3.66
C ASN A 92 2.11 0.47 2.84
N GLU A 93 3.25 0.94 3.37
CA GLU A 93 4.52 0.79 2.67
C GLU A 93 4.96 -0.66 2.47
N ASN A 94 4.39 -1.65 3.17
CA ASN A 94 4.72 -3.06 3.01
C ASN A 94 3.82 -3.77 1.98
N GLY A 95 2.93 -3.04 1.31
CA GLY A 95 1.97 -3.67 0.40
C GLY A 95 0.87 -4.42 1.16
N GLU A 96 0.57 -4.02 2.39
CA GLU A 96 -0.54 -4.55 3.19
C GLU A 96 -1.67 -3.53 3.20
N LEU A 97 -2.90 -4.02 3.12
CA LEU A 97 -4.08 -3.18 3.28
C LEU A 97 -4.23 -2.83 4.76
N GLU A 98 -4.42 -1.56 5.06
CA GLU A 98 -4.44 -0.99 6.40
C GLU A 98 -5.73 -0.21 6.61
N THR A 99 -6.41 -0.45 7.74
CA THR A 99 -7.63 0.25 8.13
C THR A 99 -7.78 0.29 9.65
N THR A 100 -8.75 1.03 10.19
CA THR A 100 -9.08 0.96 11.62
C THR A 100 -9.87 -0.31 11.94
N ALA A 101 -9.72 -0.85 13.15
CA ALA A 101 -10.56 -1.97 13.56
C ALA A 101 -12.07 -1.64 13.56
N LEU A 102 -12.42 -0.38 13.85
CA LEU A 102 -13.80 0.10 13.80
C LEU A 102 -14.36 0.10 12.37
N ASN A 103 -13.58 0.57 11.39
CA ASN A 103 -14.00 0.60 9.99
C ASN A 103 -14.02 -0.79 9.37
N PHE A 104 -13.17 -1.71 9.82
CA PHE A 104 -13.14 -3.07 9.31
C PHE A 104 -14.50 -3.78 9.42
N LEU A 105 -15.16 -3.69 10.59
CA LEU A 105 -16.48 -4.29 10.80
C LEU A 105 -17.57 -3.66 9.94
N GLY A 106 -17.59 -2.31 9.87
CA GLY A 106 -18.62 -1.58 9.12
C GLY A 106 -18.45 -1.63 7.60
N MET A 107 -17.27 -2.06 7.11
CA MET A 107 -16.91 -2.01 5.70
C MET A 107 -16.28 -3.31 5.18
N GLU A 108 -16.50 -4.46 5.86
CA GLU A 108 -15.86 -5.74 5.50
C GLU A 108 -16.01 -6.07 4.02
N ASP A 109 -17.23 -5.96 3.49
CA ASP A 109 -17.52 -6.22 2.07
C ASP A 109 -16.78 -5.25 1.14
N SER A 110 -16.70 -3.96 1.51
CA SER A 110 -15.96 -2.96 0.75
C SER A 110 -14.45 -3.19 0.81
N VAL A 111 -13.91 -3.68 1.94
CA VAL A 111 -12.50 -4.05 2.08
C VAL A 111 -12.18 -5.27 1.22
N LYS A 112 -13.05 -6.30 1.21
CA LYS A 112 -12.93 -7.46 0.33
C LYS A 112 -13.00 -7.07 -1.14
N GLU A 113 -13.93 -6.20 -1.51
CA GLU A 113 -14.06 -5.68 -2.88
C GLU A 113 -12.81 -4.91 -3.29
N TYR A 114 -12.33 -4.00 -2.43
CA TYR A 114 -11.08 -3.26 -2.66
C TYR A 114 -9.89 -4.20 -2.83
N GLN A 115 -9.75 -5.21 -1.97
CA GLN A 115 -8.67 -6.21 -2.09
C GLN A 115 -8.75 -6.99 -3.40
N LYS A 116 -9.96 -7.40 -3.82
CA LYS A 116 -10.17 -8.10 -5.09
C LYS A 116 -9.82 -7.24 -6.29
N GLU A 117 -10.26 -5.98 -6.30
CA GLU A 117 -9.91 -5.03 -7.36
C GLU A 117 -8.41 -4.75 -7.39
N LEU A 118 -7.78 -4.63 -6.23
CA LEU A 118 -6.36 -4.40 -6.12
C LEU A 118 -5.53 -5.59 -6.61
N LEU A 119 -5.89 -6.81 -6.24
CA LEU A 119 -5.26 -8.04 -6.74
C LEU A 119 -5.34 -8.12 -8.26
N LYS A 120 -6.49 -7.76 -8.83
CA LYS A 120 -6.66 -7.64 -10.28
C LYS A 120 -5.70 -6.61 -10.89
N CYS A 121 -5.55 -5.43 -10.29
CA CYS A 121 -4.57 -4.44 -10.74
C CYS A 121 -3.13 -4.94 -10.63
N LEU A 122 -2.77 -5.66 -9.56
CA LEU A 122 -1.45 -6.25 -9.40
C LEU A 122 -1.16 -7.28 -10.51
N ASP A 123 -2.13 -8.10 -10.91
CA ASP A 123 -1.99 -9.05 -12.01
C ASP A 123 -1.84 -8.37 -13.39
N MET A 124 -2.31 -7.13 -13.53
CA MET A 124 -2.11 -6.30 -14.71
C MET A 124 -0.74 -5.62 -14.76
N LEU A 125 -0.04 -5.55 -13.62
CA LEU A 125 1.26 -4.89 -13.48
C LEU A 125 2.39 -5.91 -13.42
N GLU A 126 3.17 -5.96 -14.48
CA GLU A 126 4.36 -6.81 -14.58
C GLU A 126 5.60 -6.03 -14.17
N LYS A 127 6.61 -6.77 -13.68
CA LYS A 127 7.92 -6.22 -13.36
C LYS A 127 9.00 -7.03 -14.07
N GLU A 128 9.86 -6.33 -14.79
CA GLU A 128 10.95 -6.95 -15.56
C GLU A 128 12.24 -6.16 -15.32
N GLU A 129 13.37 -6.87 -15.33
CA GLU A 129 14.68 -6.25 -15.28
C GLU A 129 15.19 -6.02 -16.71
N ILE A 130 15.46 -4.75 -17.05
CA ILE A 130 15.93 -4.35 -18.37
C ILE A 130 17.22 -3.54 -18.17
N ASN A 131 18.32 -4.00 -18.77
CA ASN A 131 19.64 -3.36 -18.67
C ASN A 131 20.08 -3.08 -17.22
N GLY A 132 19.83 -4.01 -16.30
CA GLY A 132 20.17 -3.87 -14.88
C GLY A 132 19.26 -2.93 -14.09
N GLN A 133 18.11 -2.54 -14.65
CA GLN A 133 17.11 -1.71 -13.98
C GLN A 133 15.75 -2.39 -13.99
N TRP A 134 15.15 -2.50 -12.81
CA TRP A 134 13.77 -2.96 -12.70
C TRP A 134 12.79 -1.91 -13.21
N LYS A 135 11.85 -2.37 -14.04
CA LYS A 135 10.79 -1.58 -14.64
C LYS A 135 9.44 -2.22 -14.37
N VAL A 136 8.42 -1.38 -14.25
CA VAL A 136 7.03 -1.82 -14.05
C VAL A 136 6.22 -1.45 -15.29
N PHE A 137 5.43 -2.39 -15.77
CA PHE A 137 4.62 -2.27 -16.97
C PHE A 137 3.17 -2.60 -16.67
N LEU A 138 2.27 -1.76 -17.16
CA LEU A 138 0.85 -2.03 -17.19
C LEU A 138 0.50 -2.72 -18.50
N ARG A 139 -0.06 -3.93 -18.44
CA ARG A 139 -0.55 -4.70 -19.60
C ARG A 139 -2.06 -4.51 -19.76
N TYR A 140 -2.50 -3.79 -20.79
CA TYR A 140 -3.92 -3.47 -20.98
C TYR A 140 -4.75 -4.61 -21.58
N ASP A 141 -4.13 -5.63 -22.16
CA ASP A 141 -4.85 -6.85 -22.57
C ASP A 141 -5.46 -7.60 -21.36
N LYS A 142 -4.93 -7.36 -20.16
CA LYS A 142 -5.47 -7.79 -18.87
C LYS A 142 -6.40 -6.74 -18.23
N ALA A 143 -6.61 -5.58 -18.85
CA ALA A 143 -7.36 -4.47 -18.27
C ALA A 143 -8.88 -4.62 -18.38
N GLY A 144 -9.52 -4.78 -17.22
CA GLY A 144 -10.93 -4.40 -17.05
C GLY A 144 -11.07 -2.92 -16.64
N LYS A 145 -12.31 -2.45 -16.46
CA LYS A 145 -12.54 -1.20 -15.71
C LYS A 145 -12.05 -1.41 -14.28
N VAL A 146 -11.09 -0.61 -13.82
CA VAL A 146 -10.67 -0.54 -12.42
C VAL A 146 -10.47 0.92 -12.03
N SER A 147 -10.67 1.24 -10.76
CA SER A 147 -10.47 2.60 -10.26
C SER A 147 -9.01 3.03 -10.41
N ARG A 148 -8.81 4.34 -10.63
CA ARG A 148 -7.47 4.91 -10.82
C ARG A 148 -6.69 4.96 -9.52
N GLU A 149 -7.36 5.15 -8.38
CA GLU A 149 -6.71 5.09 -7.08
C GLU A 149 -6.12 3.69 -6.87
N ILE A 150 -6.90 2.64 -7.09
CA ILE A 150 -6.46 1.25 -6.88
C ILE A 150 -5.32 0.87 -7.83
N MET A 151 -5.36 1.31 -9.09
CA MET A 151 -4.25 1.10 -10.02
C MET A 151 -2.96 1.79 -9.56
N THR A 152 -3.08 2.98 -8.99
CA THR A 152 -1.93 3.74 -8.47
C THR A 152 -1.33 3.05 -7.24
N GLU A 153 -2.19 2.58 -6.34
CA GLU A 153 -1.78 1.84 -5.15
C GLU A 153 -1.09 0.51 -5.53
N ALA A 154 -1.67 -0.26 -6.45
CA ALA A 154 -1.03 -1.48 -6.98
C ALA A 154 0.36 -1.21 -7.59
N ALA A 155 0.51 -0.10 -8.31
CA ALA A 155 1.78 0.28 -8.90
C ALA A 155 2.83 0.64 -7.84
N LYS A 156 2.45 1.35 -6.77
CA LYS A 156 3.32 1.60 -5.62
C LYS A 156 3.77 0.29 -4.97
N THR A 157 2.86 -0.67 -4.78
CA THR A 157 3.18 -2.01 -4.27
C THR A 157 4.23 -2.71 -5.13
N ARG A 158 4.11 -2.69 -6.46
CA ARG A 158 5.11 -3.29 -7.35
C ARG A 158 6.50 -2.67 -7.22
N PHE A 159 6.57 -1.35 -7.09
CA PHE A 159 7.84 -0.68 -6.82
C PHE A 159 8.42 -1.06 -5.45
N LYS A 160 7.57 -1.19 -4.43
CA LYS A 160 8.03 -1.62 -3.11
C LYS A 160 8.64 -3.02 -3.15
N GLU A 161 7.97 -3.97 -3.80
CA GLU A 161 8.47 -5.33 -3.97
C GLU A 161 9.85 -5.37 -4.66
N ILE A 162 10.16 -4.39 -5.53
CA ILE A 162 11.47 -4.25 -6.16
C ILE A 162 12.51 -3.76 -5.12
N GLN A 163 12.18 -2.73 -4.34
CA GLN A 163 13.08 -2.23 -3.29
C GLN A 163 13.38 -3.27 -2.22
N ASP A 164 12.39 -4.08 -1.83
CA ASP A 164 12.55 -5.10 -0.79
C ASP A 164 13.46 -6.25 -1.23
N LYS A 165 13.64 -6.43 -2.54
CA LYS A 165 14.66 -7.32 -3.10
C LYS A 165 16.06 -6.70 -3.12
N GLY A 166 16.24 -5.53 -2.53
CA GLY A 166 17.51 -4.78 -2.52
C GLY A 166 17.82 -4.05 -3.83
N SER A 167 16.85 -3.92 -4.73
CA SER A 167 17.06 -3.24 -6.01
C SER A 167 16.71 -1.76 -5.95
N SER A 168 17.61 -0.90 -6.43
CA SER A 168 17.38 0.54 -6.49
C SER A 168 16.43 0.92 -7.63
N ILE A 169 15.39 1.68 -7.30
CA ILE A 169 14.55 2.34 -8.32
C ILE A 169 15.17 3.69 -8.64
N ILE A 170 15.46 3.94 -9.91
CA ILE A 170 16.11 5.18 -10.34
C ILE A 170 15.08 6.13 -10.96
N CYS A 171 15.03 7.37 -10.47
CA CYS A 171 14.21 8.41 -11.08
C CYS A 171 14.75 8.73 -12.48
N PRO A 172 13.98 8.50 -13.58
CA PRO A 172 14.44 8.75 -14.95
C PRO A 172 14.76 10.22 -15.29
N THR A 173 14.44 11.16 -14.40
CA THR A 173 14.67 12.60 -14.65
C THR A 173 15.98 13.12 -14.09
N CYS A 174 16.37 12.64 -12.90
CA CYS A 174 17.56 13.11 -12.18
C CYS A 174 18.59 12.01 -11.93
N SER A 175 18.30 10.78 -12.35
CA SER A 175 19.17 9.60 -12.19
C SER A 175 19.55 9.29 -10.75
N LYS A 176 18.81 9.84 -9.77
CA LYS A 176 18.96 9.53 -8.35
C LYS A 176 17.98 8.44 -7.95
N GLU A 177 18.39 7.63 -6.99
CA GLU A 177 17.55 6.61 -6.37
C GLU A 177 16.32 7.23 -5.70
N VAL A 178 15.17 6.60 -5.92
CA VAL A 178 13.93 6.86 -5.20
C VAL A 178 13.99 6.10 -3.88
N LYS A 179 14.08 6.82 -2.76
CA LYS A 179 14.15 6.22 -1.42
C LYS A 179 12.80 6.00 -0.76
N GLN A 180 11.82 6.84 -1.10
CA GLN A 180 10.48 6.82 -0.48
C GLN A 180 9.43 6.89 -1.58
N ILE A 181 8.83 5.74 -1.91
CA ILE A 181 7.84 5.60 -2.98
C ILE A 181 6.65 6.54 -2.75
N ASN A 182 6.16 6.62 -1.51
CA ASN A 182 5.00 7.45 -1.14
C ASN A 182 5.25 8.97 -1.27
N ARG A 183 6.51 9.40 -1.39
CA ARG A 183 6.86 10.82 -1.63
C ARG A 183 7.20 11.11 -3.09
N CYS A 184 7.03 10.13 -3.95
CA CYS A 184 7.26 10.27 -5.38
C CYS A 184 5.95 10.44 -6.14
N GLN A 185 6.08 10.88 -7.39
CA GLN A 185 5.00 10.94 -8.35
C GLN A 185 5.07 9.67 -9.21
N LEU A 186 3.95 8.99 -9.35
CA LEU A 186 3.79 7.84 -10.23
C LEU A 186 3.15 8.29 -11.54
N LEU A 187 3.66 7.83 -12.67
CA LEU A 187 3.16 8.21 -13.99
C LEU A 187 3.02 6.99 -14.89
N PHE A 188 1.87 6.87 -15.54
CA PHE A 188 1.60 5.86 -16.56
C PHE A 188 1.80 6.47 -17.94
N ILE A 189 2.72 5.91 -18.72
CA ILE A 189 3.19 6.42 -20.00
C ILE A 189 2.88 5.39 -21.07
N THR A 190 1.89 5.68 -21.91
CA THR A 190 1.48 4.81 -23.00
C THR A 190 2.44 4.95 -24.19
N ASN A 191 2.98 3.84 -24.69
CA ASN A 191 3.81 3.84 -25.89
C ASN A 191 2.94 3.74 -27.15
N GLY A 192 2.35 4.86 -27.60
CA GLY A 192 1.63 4.94 -28.87
C GLY A 192 0.47 3.94 -29.01
N LYS A 193 0.30 3.31 -30.20
CA LYS A 193 -0.79 2.35 -30.52
C LYS A 193 -0.75 1.02 -29.74
N GLY A 194 0.19 0.85 -28.81
CA GLY A 194 0.32 -0.36 -28.00
C GLY A 194 -0.71 -0.44 -26.87
N LYS A 195 -1.05 -1.68 -26.48
CA LYS A 195 -1.89 -1.98 -25.31
C LYS A 195 -1.08 -2.03 -24.01
N ASP A 196 0.06 -1.34 -23.91
CA ASP A 196 0.92 -1.36 -22.72
C ASP A 196 1.32 0.06 -22.31
N ALA A 197 1.51 0.29 -21.01
CA ALA A 197 2.09 1.51 -20.48
C ALA A 197 3.30 1.22 -19.59
N ASN A 198 4.34 2.02 -19.76
CA ASN A 198 5.43 2.09 -18.80
C ASN A 198 4.92 2.80 -17.55
N VAL A 199 5.20 2.24 -16.39
CA VAL A 199 4.94 2.90 -15.12
C VAL A 199 6.27 3.45 -14.63
N GLU A 200 6.34 4.76 -14.43
CA GLU A 200 7.56 5.44 -13.99
C GLU A 200 7.33 6.10 -12.63
N LEU A 201 8.28 5.88 -11.72
CA LEU A 201 8.30 6.51 -10.41
C LEU A 201 9.35 7.62 -10.41
N ILE A 202 8.94 8.86 -10.17
CA ILE A 202 9.82 10.03 -10.21
C ILE A 202 9.72 10.84 -8.92
N HIS A 203 10.80 11.52 -8.54
CA HIS A 203 10.74 12.50 -7.46
C HIS A 203 9.71 13.59 -7.79
N LYS A 204 8.89 14.03 -6.82
CA LYS A 204 7.91 15.12 -7.02
C LYS A 204 8.54 16.38 -7.62
N SER A 205 9.75 16.75 -7.16
CA SER A 205 10.51 17.89 -7.71
C SER A 205 10.94 17.72 -9.17
N CYS A 206 10.98 16.49 -9.69
CA CYS A 206 11.38 16.17 -11.06
C CYS A 206 10.21 16.20 -12.05
N GLU A 207 8.98 16.20 -11.57
CA GLU A 207 7.78 16.03 -12.38
C GLU A 207 7.69 17.04 -13.54
N SER A 208 7.84 18.33 -13.25
CA SER A 208 7.74 19.37 -14.28
C SER A 208 8.76 19.19 -15.41
N LYS A 209 9.99 18.77 -15.08
CA LYS A 209 11.04 18.50 -16.07
C LYS A 209 10.74 17.23 -16.86
N PHE A 210 10.28 16.19 -16.18
CA PHE A 210 9.87 14.94 -16.82
C PHE A 210 8.77 15.15 -17.86
N MET A 211 7.70 15.85 -17.47
CA MET A 211 6.55 16.12 -18.35
C MET A 211 6.94 16.94 -19.59
N LYS A 212 7.83 17.94 -19.43
CA LYS A 212 8.37 18.70 -20.57
C LYS A 212 9.14 17.81 -21.54
N ASN A 213 9.94 16.88 -21.03
CA ASN A 213 10.71 15.95 -21.86
C ASN A 213 9.82 14.95 -22.59
N MET A 214 8.78 14.43 -21.94
CA MET A 214 7.89 13.46 -22.56
C MET A 214 7.00 14.09 -23.65
N LYS A 215 6.52 15.31 -23.45
CA LYS A 215 5.83 16.08 -24.50
C LYS A 215 6.70 16.29 -25.74
N ARG A 216 7.99 16.61 -25.56
CA ARG A 216 8.94 16.76 -26.69
C ARG A 216 9.16 15.45 -27.47
N ARG A 217 8.96 14.30 -26.83
CA ARG A 217 9.10 12.97 -27.42
C ARG A 217 7.81 12.45 -28.06
N GLY A 218 6.74 13.26 -28.09
CA GLY A 218 5.47 12.90 -28.73
C GLY A 218 4.55 12.03 -27.88
N PHE A 219 4.83 11.88 -26.58
CA PHE A 219 3.90 11.22 -25.66
C PHE A 219 2.81 12.22 -25.25
N ASN A 220 1.56 11.92 -25.60
CA ASN A 220 0.41 12.82 -25.41
C ASN A 220 -0.55 12.36 -24.31
N GLU A 221 -0.62 11.06 -24.01
CA GLU A 221 -1.49 10.53 -22.96
C GLU A 221 -0.67 10.15 -21.72
N PHE A 222 -0.97 10.84 -20.62
CA PHE A 222 -0.48 10.52 -19.29
C PHE A 222 -1.68 10.36 -18.40
N ILE A 223 -1.84 9.19 -17.79
CA ILE A 223 -2.87 9.01 -16.76
C ILE A 223 -2.29 9.56 -15.46
N HIS A 224 -2.34 10.90 -15.39
CA HIS A 224 -2.34 11.86 -14.29
C HIS A 224 -1.48 11.70 -13.00
N ARG A 225 -1.22 12.89 -12.45
CA ARG A 225 -0.55 13.28 -11.20
C ARG A 225 -1.32 12.84 -9.94
N THR A 226 -0.60 12.49 -8.87
CA THR A 226 -1.10 12.20 -7.51
C THR A 226 -0.85 13.39 -6.60
#